data_AF-A0A7W1FUF9-F1
#
_entry.id   AF-A0A7W1FUF9-F1
#
_cell.length_a   1.000
_cell.length_b   1.000
_cell.length_c   1.000
_cell.angle_alpha   90.00
_cell.angle_beta   90.00
_cell.angle_gamma   90.00
#
_symmetry.space_group_name_H-M   'P 1'
#
loop_
_entity.id
_entity.type
_entity.pdbx_description
1 polymer ?
#
loop_
_entity_poly.entity_id
_entity_poly.type
_entity_poly.pdbx_seq_one_letter_code
_entity_poly.pdbx_strand_id
1 'polypeptide(L)' 'MADEDTVLKEAMDNLKEAGVRIRATQNLMRSQGMTEGENHRDLLTRLSTALAMTEAAYLESRRRRDL' A
#
# COMPACT_ATOMS: atom_id res chain seq x y z
N MET A 1 -25.59 -1.70 -7.71
CA MET A 1 -25.37 -2.50 -6.48
C MET A 1 -24.42 -3.68 -6.75
N ALA A 2 -24.65 -4.57 -7.74
CA ALA A 2 -23.68 -5.64 -8.07
C ALA A 2 -22.36 -5.13 -8.70
N ASP A 3 -22.44 -4.11 -9.56
CA ASP A 3 -21.25 -3.53 -10.20
C ASP A 3 -20.34 -2.80 -9.21
N GLU A 4 -20.95 -2.14 -8.21
CA GLU A 4 -20.22 -1.44 -7.14
C GLU A 4 -19.50 -2.44 -6.21
N ASP A 5 -20.16 -3.53 -5.82
CA ASP A 5 -19.52 -4.61 -5.04
C ASP A 5 -18.33 -5.24 -5.79
N THR A 6 -18.49 -5.43 -7.11
CA THR A 6 -17.41 -5.95 -7.97
C THR A 6 -16.22 -4.99 -8.02
N VAL A 7 -16.48 -3.69 -8.25
CA VAL A 7 -15.43 -2.66 -8.25
C VAL A 7 -14.73 -2.55 -6.89
N LEU A 8 -15.47 -2.58 -5.78
CA LEU A 8 -14.89 -2.51 -4.44
C LEU A 8 -14.04 -3.73 -4.12
N LYS A 9 -14.48 -4.92 -4.55
CA LYS A 9 -13.69 -6.15 -4.41
C LYS A 9 -12.39 -6.08 -5.21
N GLU A 10 -12.45 -5.68 -6.48
CA GLU A 10 -11.24 -5.51 -7.30
C GLU A 10 -10.31 -4.44 -6.74
N ALA A 11 -10.86 -3.33 -6.22
CA ALA A 11 -10.08 -2.31 -5.53
C ALA A 11 -9.37 -2.88 -4.29
N MET A 12 -10.04 -3.70 -3.48
CA MET A 12 -9.44 -4.36 -2.32
C MET A 12 -8.29 -5.29 -2.73
N ASP A 13 -8.47 -6.10 -3.77
CA ASP A 13 -7.43 -7.01 -4.27
C ASP A 13 -6.20 -6.23 -4.79
N ASN A 14 -6.43 -5.18 -5.59
CA ASN A 14 -5.38 -4.30 -6.10
C ASN A 14 -4.61 -3.59 -4.97
N LEU A 15 -5.31 -3.06 -3.97
CA LEU A 15 -4.68 -2.36 -2.84
C LEU A 15 -3.90 -3.32 -1.95
N LYS A 16 -4.38 -4.55 -1.76
CA LYS A 16 -3.65 -5.60 -1.05
C LYS A 16 -2.35 -5.97 -1.77
N GLU A 17 -2.39 -6.13 -3.09
CA GLU A 17 -1.20 -6.40 -3.90
C GLU A 17 -0.21 -5.23 -3.87
N ALA A 18 -0.71 -3.99 -4.01
CA ALA A 18 0.10 -2.78 -3.90
C ALA A 18 0.81 -2.69 -2.54
N GLY A 19 0.10 -2.95 -1.44
CA GLY A 19 0.68 -2.97 -0.09
C GLY A 19 1.79 -4.01 0.07
N VAL A 20 1.61 -5.22 -0.47
CA VAL A 20 2.66 -6.26 -0.49
C VAL A 20 3.89 -5.77 -1.26
N ARG A 21 3.70 -5.17 -2.44
CA ARG A 21 4.81 -4.64 -3.26
C ARG A 21 5.55 -3.52 -2.57
N ILE A 22 4.86 -2.58 -1.93
CA ILE A 22 5.50 -1.47 -1.19
C ILE A 22 6.36 -2.02 -0.04
N ARG A 23 5.84 -2.97 0.74
CA ARG A 23 6.62 -3.63 1.80
C ARG A 23 7.83 -4.39 1.25
N ALA A 24 7.68 -5.08 0.13
CA ALA A 24 8.79 -5.76 -0.54
C ALA A 24 9.90 -4.77 -0.94
N THR A 25 9.54 -3.60 -1.47
CA THR A 25 10.50 -2.53 -1.79
C THR A 25 11.20 -2.01 -0.52
N GLN A 26 10.47 -1.75 0.57
CA GLN A 26 11.08 -1.33 1.83
C GLN A 26 12.06 -2.39 2.37
N ASN A 27 11.69 -3.67 2.28
CA ASN A 27 12.55 -4.78 2.71
C ASN A 27 13.80 -4.91 1.85
N LEU A 28 13.67 -4.74 0.53
CA LEU A 28 14.81 -4.71 -0.39
C LEU A 28 15.79 -3.59 0.01
N MET A 29 15.30 -2.36 0.21
CA MET A 29 16.15 -1.24 0.62
C MET A 29 16.88 -1.51 1.93
N ARG A 30 16.18 -2.08 2.93
CA ARG A 30 16.80 -2.47 4.21
C ARG A 30 17.87 -3.54 4.02
N SER A 31 17.61 -4.57 3.21
CA SER A 31 18.59 -5.64 2.94
C SER A 31 19.84 -5.15 2.22
N GLN A 32 19.72 -4.07 1.44
CA GLN A 32 20.83 -3.47 0.69
C GLN A 32 21.55 -2.37 1.49
N GLY A 33 21.20 -2.16 2.76
CA GLY A 33 21.78 -1.09 3.59
C GLY A 33 21.43 0.32 3.12
N MET A 34 20.42 0.47 2.27
CA MET A 34 19.98 1.76 1.71
C MET A 34 19.05 2.48 2.70
N THR A 35 19.48 2.68 3.94
CA THR A 35 18.65 3.23 5.03
C THR A 35 19.17 4.53 5.61
N GLU A 36 20.45 4.87 5.41
CA GLU A 36 21.11 5.96 6.15
C GLU A 36 21.45 7.20 5.29
N GLY A 37 21.51 7.07 3.96
CA GLY A 37 21.72 8.21 3.06
C GLY A 37 20.48 9.11 2.94
N GLU A 38 20.67 10.43 2.87
CA GLU A 38 19.59 11.43 2.83
C GLU A 38 18.53 11.14 1.74
N ASN A 39 18.97 10.82 0.52
CA ASN A 39 18.07 10.44 -0.59
C ASN A 39 17.32 9.14 -0.33
N HIS A 40 17.94 8.18 0.35
CA HIS A 40 17.30 6.91 0.68
C HIS A 40 16.32 7.05 1.85
N ARG A 41 16.60 7.95 2.79
CA ARG A 41 15.72 8.29 3.90
C ARG A 41 14.45 9.00 3.43
N ASP A 42 14.53 9.94 2.49
CA ASP A 42 13.35 10.54 1.86
C ASP A 42 12.50 9.46 1.15
N LEU A 43 13.14 8.62 0.34
CA LEU A 43 12.44 7.54 -0.36
C LEU A 43 11.76 6.56 0.61
N LEU A 44 12.42 6.12 1.68
CA LEU A 44 11.83 5.26 2.71
C LEU A 44 10.65 5.92 3.42
N THR A 45 10.73 7.23 3.65
CA THR A 45 9.63 8.01 4.24
C THR A 45 8.43 8.03 3.30
N ARG A 46 8.65 8.32 2.02
CA ARG A 46 7.58 8.29 1.00
C ARG A 46 6.97 6.91 0.83
N LEU A 47 7.78 5.84 0.83
CA LEU A 47 7.28 4.47 0.79
C LEU A 47 6.42 4.14 2.02
N SER A 48 6.80 4.64 3.20
CA SER A 48 6.02 4.46 4.43
C SER A 48 4.67 5.19 4.35
N THR A 49 4.65 6.43 3.85
CA THR A 49 3.41 7.18 3.61
C THR A 49 2.53 6.49 2.57
N ALA A 50 3.11 6.03 1.46
CA ALA A 50 2.39 5.32 0.41
C ALA A 50 1.77 4.02 0.94
N LEU A 51 2.48 3.28 1.79
CA LEU A 51 1.94 2.08 2.45
C LEU A 51 0.73 2.43 3.33
N ALA A 52 0.86 3.44 4.19
CA ALA A 52 -0.21 3.87 5.08
C ALA A 52 -1.47 4.31 4.28
N MET A 53 -1.30 5.06 3.19
CA MET A 53 -2.40 5.46 2.33
C MET A 53 -3.03 4.27 1.60
N THR A 54 -2.23 3.31 1.15
CA THR A 54 -2.72 2.09 0.49
C THR A 54 -3.56 1.24 1.45
N GLU A 55 -3.10 1.08 2.69
CA GLU A 55 -3.84 0.36 3.74
C GLU A 55 -5.12 1.09 4.15
N ALA A 56 -5.08 2.42 4.27
CA ALA A 56 -6.27 3.22 4.55
C ALA A 56 -7.31 3.12 3.42
N ALA A 57 -6.88 3.17 2.16
CA ALA A 57 -7.77 2.98 1.02
C ALA A 57 -8.39 1.58 1.02
N TYR A 58 -7.62 0.54 1.35
CA TYR A 58 -8.14 -0.83 1.45
C TYR A 58 -9.24 -0.93 2.51
N LEU A 59 -9.01 -0.33 3.69
CA LEU A 59 -10.00 -0.31 4.77
C LEU A 59 -11.26 0.45 4.38
N GLU A 60 -11.13 1.56 3.66
CA GLU A 60 -12.27 2.33 3.17
C GLU A 60 -13.06 1.55 2.10
N SER A 61 -12.39 0.88 1.15
CA SER A 61 -13.06 0.00 0.17
C SER A 61 -13.83 -1.12 0.85
N ARG A 62 -13.22 -1.77 1.86
CA ARG A 62 -13.89 -2.81 2.64
C ARG A 62 -15.10 -2.27 3.40
N ARG A 63 -14.95 -1.13 4.08
CA ARG A 63 -16.02 -0.49 4.85
C ARG A 63 -17.22 -0.17 3.96
N ARG A 64 -16.99 0.33 2.73
CA ARG A 64 -18.07 0.63 1.77
C ARG A 64 -18.76 -0.61 1.23
N ARG A 65 -18.02 -1.71 1.09
CA ARG A 65 -18.55 -2.99 0.60
C ARG A 65 -19.46 -3.67 1.64
N ASP A 66 -19.15 -3.48 2.92
CA ASP A 66 -19.89 -4.06 4.04
C ASP A 66 -21.15 -3.23 4.44
N LEU A 67 -21.42 -2.09 3.77
CA LEU A 67 -22.60 -1.21 3.97
C LEU A 67 -23.72 -1.53 2.98
#